data_AF-A0A077QJG6-F1
#
_entry.id   AF-A0A077QJG6-F1
#
_cell.length_a   1.000
_cell.length_b   1.000
_cell.length_c   1.000
_cell.angle_alpha   90.00
_cell.angle_beta   90.00
_cell.angle_gamma   90.00
#
_symmetry.space_group_name_H-M   'P 1'
#
loop_
_entity.id
_entity.type
_entity.pdbx_description
1 polymer ?
#
loop_
_entity_poly.entity_id
_entity_poly.type
_entity_poly.pdbx_seq_one_letter_code
_entity_poly.pdbx_strand_id
1 'polypeptide(L)'
;MPLIRKAFKRLHYPVDIIAQCVRWYLAYALSLRNLEEIMAESGVVVDHSTLHRWVIRLIPLLDKAFRRHKRTVGRRWRMDETDIKIKGQ
;
A
#
# COMPACT_ATOMS: atom_id res chain seq x y z
N MET A 1 -4.30 5.25 14.94
CA MET A 1 -4.23 4.04 14.08
C MET A 1 -3.68 2.81 14.84
N PRO A 2 -4.42 2.24 15.80
CA PRO A 2 -3.94 1.10 16.60
C PRO A 2 -3.81 -0.22 15.80
N LEU A 3 -4.63 -0.40 14.76
CA LEU A 3 -4.60 -1.61 13.91
C LEU A 3 -3.30 -1.72 13.10
N ILE A 4 -2.80 -0.61 12.56
CA ILE A 4 -1.53 -0.57 11.82
C ILE A 4 -0.36 -0.85 12.77
N ARG A 5 -0.32 -0.21 13.94
CA ARG A 5 0.73 -0.46 14.94
C ARG A 5 0.73 -1.92 15.44
N LYS A 6 -0.43 -2.56 15.58
CA LYS A 6 -0.52 -3.98 15.96
C LYS A 6 -0.06 -4.90 14.82
N ALA A 7 -0.42 -4.57 13.58
CA ALA A 7 -0.02 -5.33 12.40
C ALA A 7 1.49 -5.31 12.15
N PHE A 8 2.17 -4.22 12.51
CA PHE A 8 3.62 -4.06 12.32
C PHE A 8 4.43 -4.22 13.63
N LYS A 9 3.82 -4.76 14.68
CA LYS A 9 4.51 -5.01 15.95
C LYS A 9 5.64 -6.03 15.74
N ARG A 10 6.86 -5.69 16.17
CA ARG A 10 8.10 -6.50 16.06
C ARG A 10 8.79 -6.53 14.68
N LEU A 11 8.49 -5.59 13.79
CA LEU A 11 9.32 -5.41 12.60
C LEU A 11 10.55 -4.57 12.92
N HIS A 12 11.63 -4.83 12.19
CA HIS A 12 12.91 -4.12 12.32
C HIS A 12 12.77 -2.62 12.07
N TYR A 13 11.84 -2.23 11.19
CA TYR A 13 11.64 -0.85 10.80
C TYR A 13 10.50 -0.18 11.59
N PRO A 14 10.65 1.11 11.94
CA PRO A 14 9.57 1.91 12.51
C PRO A 14 8.29 1.85 11.68
N VAL A 15 7.15 1.76 12.36
CA VAL A 15 5.83 1.66 11.71
C VAL A 15 5.56 2.85 10.78
N ASP A 16 6.10 4.03 11.10
CA ASP A 16 5.89 5.25 10.32
C ASP A 16 6.58 5.17 8.96
N ILE A 17 7.78 4.58 8.88
CA ILE A 17 8.50 4.35 7.60
C ILE A 17 7.72 3.38 6.73
N ILE A 18 7.23 2.29 7.33
CA ILE A 18 6.46 1.28 6.63
C ILE A 18 5.14 1.87 6.10
N ALA A 19 4.45 2.66 6.93
CA ALA A 19 3.21 3.33 6.54
C ALA A 19 3.44 4.34 5.41
N GLN A 20 4.56 5.08 5.44
CA GLN A 20 4.92 6.01 4.38
C GLN A 20 5.18 5.30 3.05
N CYS A 21 5.92 4.19 3.05
CA CYS A 21 6.15 3.37 1.87
C CYS A 21 4.84 2.86 1.25
N VAL A 22 3.97 2.28 2.07
CA VAL A 22 2.69 1.74 1.58
C VAL A 22 1.79 2.88 1.08
N ARG A 23 1.79 4.03 1.74
CA ARG A 23 1.10 5.22 1.26
C ARG A 23 1.61 5.64 -0.12
N TRP A 24 2.92 5.71 -0.32
CA TRP A 24 3.50 6.08 -1.61
C TRP A 24 3.15 5.09 -2.72
N TYR A 25 3.22 3.79 -2.42
CA TYR A 25 2.79 2.75 -3.36
C TYR A 25 1.31 2.88 -3.77
N LEU A 26 0.42 3.25 -2.85
CA LEU A 26 -1.01 3.36 -3.12
C LEU A 26 -1.43 4.70 -3.74
N ALA A 27 -0.70 5.78 -3.45
CA ALA A 27 -1.08 7.13 -3.87
C ALA A 27 -0.43 7.56 -5.20
N TYR A 28 0.69 6.96 -5.57
CA TYR A 28 1.47 7.33 -6.76
C TYR A 28 1.73 6.10 -7.64
N ALA A 29 1.90 6.32 -8.95
CA ALA A 29 2.24 5.27 -9.91
C ALA A 29 3.73 4.89 -9.82
N LEU A 30 4.18 4.48 -8.63
CA LEU A 30 5.57 4.10 -8.35
C LEU A 30 5.74 2.58 -8.43
N SER A 31 6.84 2.16 -9.07
CA SER A 31 7.28 0.77 -8.99
C SER A 31 7.88 0.48 -7.60
N LEU A 32 7.91 -0.79 -7.21
CA LEU A 32 8.57 -1.19 -5.95
C LEU A 32 10.08 -0.90 -5.96
N ARG A 33 10.71 -0.90 -7.16
CA ARG A 33 12.12 -0.51 -7.32
C ARG A 33 12.33 0.98 -7.10
N ASN A 34 11.42 1.81 -7.61
CA ASN A 34 11.47 3.26 -7.37
C ASN A 34 11.34 3.55 -5.87
N LEU A 35 10.49 2.81 -5.15
CA LEU A 35 10.36 2.97 -3.70
C LEU A 35 11.61 2.54 -2.94
N GLU A 36 12.29 1.48 -3.40
CA GLU A 36 13.58 1.05 -2.87
C GLU A 36 14.65 2.14 -3.03
N GLU A 37 14.72 2.77 -4.21
CA GLU A 37 15.63 3.90 -4.47
C GLU A 37 15.33 5.12 -3.59
N ILE A 38 14.06 5.54 -3.49
CA ILE A 38 13.65 6.67 -2.63
C ILE A 38 13.95 6.39 -1.15
N MET A 39 13.76 5.14 -0.71
CA MET A 39 14.10 4.72 0.65
C MET A 39 15.60 4.79 0.89
N ALA A 40 16.41 4.33 -0.07
CA ALA A 40 17.87 4.41 0.00
C ALA A 40 18.36 5.86 0.07
N GLU A 41 17.80 6.78 -0.72
CA GLU A 41 18.08 8.22 -0.64
C GLU A 41 17.72 8.81 0.73
N SER A 42 16.68 8.27 1.38
CA SER A 42 16.24 8.65 2.73
C SER A 42 17.07 7.99 3.85
N GLY A 43 18.15 7.26 3.51
CA GLY A 43 19.03 6.58 4.47
C GLY A 43 18.49 5.22 4.96
N VAL A 44 17.46 4.68 4.32
CA VAL A 44 16.80 3.42 4.71
C VAL A 44 17.04 2.37 3.64
N VAL A 45 17.95 1.44 3.90
CA VAL A 45 18.25 0.34 2.97
C VAL A 45 17.23 -0.79 3.17
N VAL A 46 16.34 -0.98 2.20
CA VAL A 46 15.28 -2.00 2.20
C VAL A 46 15.11 -2.55 0.78
N ASP A 47 15.20 -3.87 0.63
CA ASP A 47 14.93 -4.54 -0.65
C ASP A 47 13.45 -4.46 -1.05
N HIS A 48 13.17 -4.27 -2.34
CA HIS A 48 11.81 -4.22 -2.90
C HIS A 48 10.91 -5.40 -2.50
N SER A 49 11.46 -6.61 -2.28
CA SER A 49 10.66 -7.77 -1.82
C SER A 49 10.15 -7.59 -0.40
N THR A 50 10.86 -6.83 0.44
CA THR A 50 10.44 -6.48 1.79
C THR A 50 9.33 -5.42 1.73
N LEU A 51 9.49 -4.41 0.87
CA LEU A 51 8.44 -3.42 0.60
C LEU A 51 7.14 -4.10 0.13
N HIS A 52 7.26 -5.05 -0.81
CA HIS A 52 6.12 -5.83 -1.30
C HIS A 52 5.41 -6.59 -0.19
N ARG A 53 6.14 -7.21 0.74
CA ARG A 53 5.56 -7.90 1.91
C ARG A 53 4.81 -6.94 2.82
N TRP A 54 5.32 -5.72 3.03
CA TRP A 54 4.60 -4.70 3.80
C TRP A 54 3.29 -4.28 3.13
N VAL A 55 3.34 -4.05 1.82
CA VAL A 55 2.19 -3.70 1.00
C VAL A 55 1.11 -4.78 1.08
N ILE A 56 1.44 -6.05 0.80
CA ILE A 56 0.51 -7.18 0.87
C ILE A 56 -0.11 -7.30 2.26
N ARG A 57 0.66 -7.06 3.32
CA ARG A 57 0.16 -7.15 4.70
C ARG A 57 -0.77 -6.01 5.08
N LEU A 58 -0.50 -4.78 4.63
CA LEU A 58 -1.23 -3.59 5.04
C LEU A 58 -2.48 -3.31 4.18
N ILE A 59 -2.44 -3.61 2.88
CA ILE A 59 -3.57 -3.37 1.97
C ILE A 59 -4.90 -3.94 2.51
N PRO A 60 -5.00 -5.19 2.97
CA PRO A 60 -6.27 -5.75 3.46
C PRO A 60 -6.81 -5.03 4.70
N LEU A 61 -5.92 -4.54 5.56
CA LEU A 61 -6.30 -3.78 6.76
C LEU A 61 -6.83 -2.40 6.39
N LEU A 62 -6.20 -1.75 5.42
CA LEU A 62 -6.65 -0.48 4.85
C LEU A 62 -7.98 -0.67 4.11
N ASP A 63 -8.13 -1.69 3.29
CA ASP A 63 -9.39 -2.00 2.59
C ASP A 63 -10.54 -2.20 3.60
N LYS A 64 -10.34 -2.98 4.66
CA LYS A 64 -11.34 -3.15 5.72
C LYS A 64 -11.69 -1.83 6.41
N ALA A 65 -10.71 -0.95 6.63
CA ALA A 65 -10.96 0.38 7.19
C ALA A 65 -11.71 1.28 6.20
N PHE A 66 -11.32 1.30 4.92
CA PHE A 66 -11.96 2.12 3.89
C PHE A 66 -13.38 1.69 3.61
N ARG A 67 -13.68 0.38 3.59
CA ARG A 67 -15.04 -0.13 3.43
C ARG A 67 -16.00 0.39 4.50
N ARG A 68 -15.54 0.56 5.74
CA ARG A 68 -16.36 1.14 6.83
C ARG A 68 -16.72 2.61 6.61
N HIS A 69 -15.89 3.34 5.87
CA HIS A 69 -16.10 4.75 5.54
C HIS A 69 -16.73 4.94 4.16
N LYS A 70 -16.86 3.87 3.37
CA LYS A 70 -17.47 3.92 2.04
C LYS A 70 -18.99 4.08 2.20
N ARG A 71 -19.56 5.03 1.46
CA ARG A 71 -21.01 5.20 1.38
C ARG A 71 -21.67 3.93 0.85
N THR A 72 -22.86 3.62 1.36
CA THR A 72 -23.71 2.54 0.84
C THR A 72 -24.02 2.78 -0.63
N VAL A 73 -23.87 1.75 -1.46
CA VAL A 73 -24.17 1.82 -2.89
C VAL A 73 -25.69 1.91 -3.07
N GLY A 74 -26.15 2.91 -3.83
CA GLY A 74 -27.58 3.12 -4.12
C GLY A 74 -28.09 2.25 -5.27
N ARG A 75 -29.33 2.51 -5.72
CA ARG A 75 -29.97 1.78 -6.83
C ARG A 75 -29.41 2.12 -8.22
N ARG A 76 -28.71 3.24 -8.37
CA ARG A 76 -28.06 3.65 -9.62
C ARG A 76 -26.55 3.51 -9.49
N TRP A 77 -25.94 2.91 -10.49
CA TRP A 77 -24.49 2.72 -10.58
C TRP A 77 -24.00 3.31 -11.91
N ARG A 78 -22.75 3.77 -11.93
CA ARG A 78 -22.02 4.16 -13.14
C ARG A 78 -20.93 3.13 -13.37
N MET A 79 -20.71 2.77 -14.62
CA MET A 79 -19.66 1.84 -15.02
C MET A 79 -18.59 2.62 -15.77
N ASP A 80 -17.35 2.45 -15.34
CA ASP A 80 -16.18 2.91 -16.08
C ASP A 80 -15.35 1.67 -16.44
N GLU A 81 -14.81 1.65 -17.64
CA GLU A 81 -13.94 0.57 -18.14
C GLU A 81 -12.48 1.00 -18.03
N THR A 82 -11.60 0.07 -17.65
CA THR A 82 -10.16 0.31 -17.57
C THR A 82 -9.43 -0.95 -17.98
N ASP A 83 -8.75 -0.89 -19.12
CA ASP A 83 -7.93 -1.98 -19.62
C ASP A 83 -6.55 -1.97 -18.97
N ILE A 84 -6.23 -3.06 -18.28
CA ILE A 84 -4.93 -3.26 -17.63
C ILE A 84 -4.27 -4.48 -18.28
N LYS A 85 -3.14 -4.27 -18.95
CA LYS A 85 -2.34 -5.36 -19.51
C LYS A 85 -1.66 -6.15 -18.39
N ILE A 86 -1.91 -7.45 -18.31
CA ILE A 86 -1.32 -8.35 -17.31
C ILE A 86 -0.27 -9.21 -18.01
N LYS A 87 0.99 -9.08 -17.60
CA LYS A 87 2.13 -9.81 -18.22
C LYS A 87 2.28 -9.58 -19.73
N GLY A 88 1.84 -8.42 -20.22
CA GLY A 88 1.93 -8.06 -21.65
C GLY A 88 0.81 -8.63 -22.52
N GLN A 89 -0.21 -9.25 -21.92
CA GLN A 89 -1.46 -9.65 -22.57
C GLN A 89 -2.65 -8.93 -21.93
#